data_AF-A0A1G2ZP93-F1
#
_entry.id   AF-A0A1G2ZP93-F1
#
_cell.length_a   1.000
_cell.length_b   1.000
_cell.length_c   1.000
_cell.angle_alpha   90.00
_cell.angle_beta   90.00
_cell.angle_gamma   90.00
#
_symmetry.space_group_name_H-M   'P 1'
#
loop_
_entity.id
_entity.type
_entity.pdbx_description
1 polymer ?
#
loop_
_entity_poly.entity_id
_entity_poly.type
_entity_poly.pdbx_seq_one_letter_code
_entity_poly.pdbx_strand_id
1 'polypeptide(L)'
;MKPITEDKIETFAIEVLQSMGWTYIHGLAIAPGAEQAERENFEQIVLVDRLRKSVSVLNPSIPHDAQEQAIQKVLRIYSPELLHNNETFHQLLVEQAK
;
A
#
# COMPACT_ATOMS: atom_id res chain seq x y z
N MET A 1 -36.58 4.97 10.90
CA MET A 1 -35.13 5.25 11.05
C MET A 1 -34.42 4.54 9.89
N LYS A 2 -33.63 5.23 9.06
CA LYS A 2 -32.88 4.54 8.00
C LYS A 2 -31.77 3.70 8.66
N PRO A 3 -31.63 2.40 8.34
CA PRO A 3 -30.59 1.58 8.94
C PRO A 3 -29.20 2.11 8.58
N ILE A 4 -28.25 1.91 9.49
CA ILE A 4 -26.82 2.04 9.19
C ILE A 4 -26.44 0.83 8.32
N THR A 5 -25.76 1.09 7.21
CA THR A 5 -25.34 0.08 6.22
C THR A 5 -23.83 0.18 6.02
N GLU A 6 -23.19 -0.89 5.52
CA GLU A 6 -21.76 -0.92 5.24
C GLU A 6 -21.35 0.23 4.31
N ASP A 7 -22.12 0.48 3.25
CA ASP A 7 -21.94 1.59 2.31
C ASP A 7 -21.89 2.97 2.98
N LYS A 8 -22.73 3.21 4.00
CA LYS A 8 -22.72 4.47 4.76
C LYS A 8 -21.49 4.59 5.66
N ILE A 9 -21.06 3.48 6.26
CA ILE A 9 -19.86 3.44 7.10
C ILE A 9 -18.63 3.67 6.23
N GLU A 10 -18.56 3.03 5.06
CA GLU A 10 -17.48 3.20 4.08
C GLU A 10 -17.40 4.64 3.59
N THR A 11 -18.53 5.22 3.14
CA THR A 11 -18.58 6.61 2.69
C THR A 11 -18.11 7.57 3.77
N PHE A 12 -18.59 7.40 5.01
CA PHE A 12 -18.17 8.22 6.14
C PHE A 12 -16.67 8.08 6.44
N ALA A 13 -16.12 6.86 6.40
CA ALA A 13 -14.69 6.63 6.62
C ALA A 13 -13.83 7.28 5.53
N ILE A 14 -14.26 7.23 4.27
CA ILE A 14 -13.61 7.91 3.15
C ILE A 14 -13.60 9.42 3.38
N GLU A 15 -14.73 10.03 3.73
CA GLU A 15 -14.84 11.47 4.01
C GLU A 15 -13.90 11.90 5.14
N VAL A 16 -13.82 11.10 6.21
CA VAL A 16 -12.89 11.35 7.33
C VAL A 16 -11.43 11.33 6.86
N LEU A 17 -11.02 10.31 6.09
CA LEU A 17 -9.67 10.23 5.54
C LEU A 17 -9.37 11.41 4.59
N GLN A 18 -10.31 11.76 3.71
CA GLN A 18 -10.17 12.91 2.82
C GLN A 18 -10.01 14.22 3.58
N SER A 19 -10.74 14.40 4.68
CA SER A 19 -10.59 15.58 5.55
C SER A 19 -9.19 15.70 6.18
N MET A 20 -8.47 14.59 6.33
CA MET A 20 -7.08 14.53 6.80
C MET A 20 -6.04 14.64 5.66
N GLY A 21 -6.47 14.88 4.42
CA GLY A 21 -5.62 15.05 3.25
C GLY A 21 -5.34 13.77 2.46
N TRP A 22 -6.01 12.65 2.77
CA TRP A 22 -5.87 11.43 1.98
C TRP A 22 -6.61 11.54 0.65
N THR A 23 -6.00 11.05 -0.42
CA THR A 23 -6.65 10.98 -1.73
C THR A 23 -7.40 9.66 -1.86
N TYR A 24 -8.72 9.74 -2.06
CA TYR A 24 -9.53 8.58 -2.38
C TYR A 24 -9.41 8.22 -3.86
N ILE A 25 -9.25 6.93 -4.14
CA ILE A 25 -9.23 6.36 -5.49
C ILE A 25 -10.16 5.15 -5.48
N HIS A 26 -11.09 5.11 -6.42
CA HIS A 26 -12.02 3.99 -6.56
C HIS A 26 -11.29 2.74 -7.03
N GLY A 27 -11.51 1.60 -6.37
CA GLY A 27 -10.75 0.36 -6.62
C GLY A 27 -10.79 -0.12 -8.08
N LEU A 28 -11.91 0.07 -8.78
CA LEU A 28 -12.03 -0.29 -10.20
C LEU A 28 -11.18 0.59 -11.14
N ALA A 29 -10.81 1.81 -10.72
CA ALA A 29 -9.96 2.68 -11.53
C ALA A 29 -8.52 2.13 -11.64
N ILE A 30 -8.07 1.41 -10.61
CA ILE A 30 -6.72 0.82 -10.52
C ILE A 30 -6.72 -0.71 -10.64
N ALA A 31 -7.86 -1.30 -11.01
CA ALA A 31 -8.02 -2.74 -11.15
C ALA A 31 -7.23 -3.28 -12.36
N PRO A 32 -6.96 -4.60 -12.39
CA PRO A 32 -6.35 -5.23 -13.54
C PRO A 32 -7.13 -4.96 -14.84
N GLY A 33 -6.44 -4.44 -15.85
CA GLY A 33 -7.04 -4.10 -17.15
C GLY A 33 -7.73 -2.73 -17.22
N ALA A 34 -7.74 -1.95 -16.14
CA ALA A 34 -8.17 -0.56 -16.18
C ALA A 34 -7.13 0.35 -16.88
N GLU A 35 -7.56 1.54 -17.33
CA GLU A 35 -6.66 2.52 -17.95
C GLU A 35 -5.53 2.98 -17.01
N GLN A 36 -5.83 3.06 -15.71
CA GLN A 36 -4.88 3.41 -14.64
C GLN A 36 -4.55 2.20 -13.78
N ALA A 37 -4.47 1.00 -14.37
CA ALA A 37 -4.19 -0.22 -13.63
C ALA A 37 -2.88 -0.10 -12.82
N GLU A 38 -2.98 -0.19 -11.50
CA GLU A 38 -1.84 -0.33 -10.59
C GLU A 38 -1.69 -1.79 -10.08
N ARG A 39 -2.64 -2.65 -10.48
CA ARG A 39 -2.69 -4.07 -10.11
C ARG A 39 -2.64 -4.94 -11.36
N GLU A 40 -1.85 -5.99 -11.31
CA GLU A 40 -1.81 -7.10 -12.27
C GLU A 40 -2.92 -8.12 -11.98
N ASN A 41 -3.28 -8.30 -10.71
CA ASN A 41 -4.38 -9.18 -10.29
C ASN A 41 -5.04 -8.67 -8.99
N PHE A 42 -6.19 -9.23 -8.61
CA PHE A 42 -6.92 -8.82 -7.40
C PHE A 42 -6.31 -9.33 -6.09
N GLU A 43 -5.39 -10.31 -6.16
CA GLU A 43 -4.69 -10.87 -4.99
C GLU A 43 -3.51 -9.97 -4.55
N GLN A 44 -3.09 -9.03 -5.40
CA GLN A 44 -2.04 -8.08 -5.07
C GLN A 44 -2.47 -7.13 -3.95
N ILE A 45 -1.84 -7.34 -2.79
CA ILE A 45 -2.00 -6.51 -1.59
C ILE A 45 -1.09 -5.27 -1.59
N VAL A 46 0.01 -5.30 -2.35
CA VAL A 46 0.96 -4.18 -2.48
C VAL A 46 0.90 -3.60 -3.89
N LEU A 47 0.71 -2.29 -3.98
CA LEU A 47 0.84 -1.54 -5.24
C LEU A 47 2.32 -1.24 -5.48
N VAL A 48 3.00 -2.12 -6.22
CA VAL A 48 4.46 -2.15 -6.31
C VAL A 48 5.04 -0.85 -6.88
N ASP A 49 4.45 -0.31 -7.94
CA ASP A 49 4.97 0.91 -8.56
C ASP A 49 4.75 2.15 -7.68
N ARG A 50 3.64 2.18 -6.94
CA ARG A 50 3.38 3.21 -5.93
C ARG A 50 4.39 3.12 -4.78
N LEU A 51 4.75 1.90 -4.36
CA LEU A 51 5.80 1.67 -3.38
C LEU A 51 7.16 2.16 -3.89
N ARG A 52 7.57 1.78 -5.11
CA ARG A 52 8.80 2.25 -5.75
C ARG A 52 8.89 3.77 -5.80
N LYS A 53 7.83 4.42 -6.29
CA LYS A 53 7.75 5.88 -6.35
C LYS A 53 7.90 6.51 -4.97
N SER A 54 7.22 5.96 -3.96
CA SER A 54 7.28 6.46 -2.59
C SER A 54 8.68 6.32 -1.98
N VAL A 55 9.33 5.17 -2.16
CA VAL A 55 10.70 4.95 -1.68
C VAL A 55 11.68 5.92 -2.33
N SER A 56 11.56 6.15 -3.64
CA SER A 56 12.40 7.11 -4.37
C SER A 56 12.22 8.55 -3.88
N VAL A 57 10.97 8.97 -3.64
CA VAL A 57 10.66 10.32 -3.11
C VAL A 57 11.21 10.51 -1.70
N LEU A 58 11.11 9.49 -0.85
CA LEU A 58 11.57 9.57 0.54
C LEU A 58 13.10 9.46 0.68
N ASN A 59 13.77 8.77 -0.25
CA ASN A 59 15.19 8.44 -0.14
C ASN A 59 16.02 8.92 -1.36
N PRO A 60 15.95 10.21 -1.75
CA PRO A 60 16.60 10.69 -2.98
C PRO A 60 18.14 10.60 -2.95
N SER A 61 18.75 10.53 -1.76
CA SER A 61 20.20 10.39 -1.59
C SER A 61 20.70 8.94 -1.67
N ILE A 62 19.81 7.96 -1.58
CA ILE A 62 20.16 6.54 -1.62
C ILE A 62 20.23 6.09 -3.08
N PRO A 63 21.28 5.37 -3.50
CA PRO A 63 21.36 4.83 -4.86
C PRO A 63 20.15 3.98 -5.25
N HIS A 64 19.71 4.10 -6.50
CA HIS A 64 18.54 3.38 -7.01
C HIS A 64 18.62 1.87 -6.77
N ASP A 65 19.79 1.27 -6.95
CA ASP A 65 20.00 -0.17 -6.74
C ASP A 65 19.72 -0.58 -5.28
N ALA A 66 20.09 0.26 -4.31
CA ALA A 66 19.83 0.01 -2.90
C ALA A 66 18.34 0.20 -2.56
N GLN A 67 17.67 1.17 -3.19
CA GLN A 67 16.21 1.34 -3.07
C GLN A 67 15.46 0.11 -3.58
N GLU A 68 15.81 -0.40 -4.77
CA GLU A 68 15.17 -1.58 -5.33
C GLU A 68 15.46 -2.82 -4.48
N GLN A 69 16.68 -2.97 -3.94
CA GLN A 69 16.98 -4.05 -2.99
C GLN A 69 16.07 -4.02 -1.76
N ALA A 70 15.83 -2.85 -1.17
CA ALA A 70 14.93 -2.69 -0.03
C ALA A 70 13.48 -3.09 -0.39
N ILE A 71 13.01 -2.67 -1.57
CA ILE A 71 11.67 -3.01 -2.07
C ILE A 71 11.54 -4.52 -2.28
N GLN A 72 12.52 -5.15 -2.93
CA GLN A 72 12.53 -6.60 -3.13
C GLN A 72 12.54 -7.37 -1.80
N LYS A 73 13.23 -6.87 -0.78
CA LYS A 73 13.23 -7.47 0.56
C LYS A 73 11.84 -7.44 1.19
N VAL A 74 11.11 -6.33 1.05
CA VAL A 74 9.73 -6.17 1.54
C VAL A 74 8.76 -7.08 0.79
N LEU A 75 8.86 -7.15 -0.55
CA LEU A 75 7.95 -7.97 -1.37
C LEU A 75 8.13 -9.47 -1.19
N ARG A 76 9.29 -9.91 -0.69
CA ARG A 76 9.62 -11.32 -0.46
C ARG A 76 9.27 -11.83 0.93
N ILE A 77 8.63 -11.01 1.76
CA ILE A 77 8.10 -11.48 3.05
C ILE A 77 7.03 -12.53 2.75
N TYR A 78 7.34 -13.78 3.04
CA TYR A 78 6.43 -14.89 2.82
C TYR A 78 6.62 -15.96 3.89
N SER A 79 5.58 -16.17 4.66
CA SER A 79 5.39 -17.23 5.65
C SER A 79 3.94 -17.70 5.60
N PRO A 80 3.65 -18.97 5.89
CA PRO A 80 2.28 -19.44 6.10
C PRO A 80 1.55 -18.72 7.25
N GLU A 81 2.27 -18.04 8.14
CA GLU A 81 1.70 -17.30 9.26
C GLU A 81 1.57 -15.80 8.96
N LEU A 82 0.34 -15.31 8.81
CA LEU A 82 0.06 -13.90 8.51
C LEU A 82 0.60 -12.94 9.58
N LEU A 83 0.53 -13.33 10.85
CA LEU A 83 1.04 -12.50 11.95
C LEU A 83 2.54 -12.27 11.81
N HIS A 84 3.29 -13.33 11.51
CA HIS A 84 4.73 -13.26 11.27
C HIS A 84 5.08 -12.37 10.06
N ASN A 85 4.30 -12.44 8.98
CA ASN A 85 4.48 -11.57 7.82
C ASN A 85 4.29 -10.09 8.20
N ASN A 86 3.24 -9.77 8.95
CA ASN A 86 2.94 -8.41 9.37
C ASN A 86 4.01 -7.86 10.34
N GLU A 87 4.45 -8.67 11.29
CA GLU A 87 5.53 -8.30 12.23
C GLU A 87 6.84 -8.04 11.51
N THR A 88 7.23 -8.93 10.58
CA THR A 88 8.45 -8.76 9.77
C THR A 88 8.39 -7.50 8.95
N PHE A 89 7.25 -7.22 8.31
CA PHE A 89 7.04 -5.98 7.55
C PHE A 89 7.19 -4.75 8.45
N HIS A 90 6.55 -4.76 9.61
CA HIS A 90 6.63 -3.66 10.57
C HIS A 90 8.06 -3.43 11.08
N GLN A 91 8.81 -4.49 11.37
CA GLN A 91 10.22 -4.40 11.75
C GLN A 91 11.06 -3.76 10.65
N LEU A 92 10.87 -4.14 9.38
CA LEU A 92 11.58 -3.50 8.26
C LEU A 92 11.23 -2.01 8.13
N LEU A 93 9.98 -1.63 8.43
CA LEU A 93 9.52 -0.25 8.37
C LEU A 93 10.11 0.63 9.48
N VAL A 94 10.23 0.09 10.69
CA VAL A 94 10.62 0.86 11.89
C VAL A 94 12.12 0.77 12.19
N GLU A 95 12.76 -0.38 11.97
CA GLU A 95 14.08 -0.67 12.55
C GLU A 95 15.28 -0.51 11.60
N GLN A 96 15.11 -0.06 10.34
CA GLN A 96 16.23 0.01 9.36
C GLN A 96 16.56 1.39 8.78
N ALA A 97 16.61 2.42 9.63
CA ALA A 97 17.40 3.62 9.36
C ALA A 97 18.54 3.73 10.40
N LYS A 98 19.59 2.92 10.22
CA LYS A 98 20.92 3.17 10.79
C LYS A 98 21.95 3.13 9.69
#